data_AF-A0A8T2W5Q3-F1
#
_entry.id   AF-A0A8T2W5Q3-F1
#
_cell.length_a   1.000
_cell.length_b   1.000
_cell.length_c   1.000
_cell.angle_alpha   90.00
_cell.angle_beta   90.00
_cell.angle_gamma   90.00
#
_symmetry.space_group_name_H-M   'P 1'
#
loop_
_entity.id
_entity.type
_entity.pdbx_description
1 polymer ?
#
loop_
_entity_poly.entity_id
_entity_poly.type
_entity_poly.pdbx_seq_one_letter_code
_entity_poly.pdbx_strand_id
1 'polypeptide(L)'
;MPPTNPAPLQNEPVLPSALREMELLRGDVSAGTIERWTVAYKQMSRDAQDIGIPASVIPQLPPNPTKDELRQARDHLDRMMHTPPPSFNWHGHHTILRNAIDMVTRLRSFNAMPTDPEVQFQTGDVSRLYTNLQLIALLQRLVDLYTKLFDKFGVAIKIFDSPTKKPQWLSTYIPGQPRHGGIGYDRYTIFTLDDLKVLLTFIISHNYVHFAQRILKQTQGIAMGGNASVYVANHFLFTYELAFYSQLQQLVATSTNLQILTSLPATEPPNWQETYDSGSVALYLLIFFQWLFRYIDDIITITNIFLQQLLYNNNTFYGISGIYPSELQITLSTLGPTTDFLDITLSSKNGNGSPPLGTTFYNKFSKPEFAALSKTRYVHNSSNLARRIKDNILTGRFHALRRNITDRNSFCQATALVIAQLIRRGYNERRLFRRLFKLLQTYPYLYTHASRSTQQRIMHQVTAFLTENSS
;
A
#
# COMPACT_ATOMS: atom_id res chain seq x y z
N MET A 1 -46.39 6.12 39.48
CA MET A 1 -46.26 5.75 38.06
C MET A 1 -44.98 4.95 37.90
N PRO A 2 -45.00 3.74 37.34
CA PRO A 2 -43.77 2.98 37.09
C PRO A 2 -43.05 3.55 35.84
N PRO A 3 -41.71 3.47 35.78
CA PRO A 3 -40.95 3.97 34.65
C PRO A 3 -40.96 2.95 33.51
N THR A 4 -41.30 3.38 32.29
CA THR A 4 -41.18 2.55 31.09
C THR A 4 -40.09 3.09 30.16
N ASN A 5 -38.98 2.35 30.15
CA ASN A 5 -37.87 2.20 29.18
C ASN A 5 -37.44 3.36 28.26
N PRO A 6 -36.15 3.77 28.29
CA PRO A 6 -35.54 4.43 27.15
C PRO A 6 -35.33 3.43 26.00
N ALA A 7 -35.66 3.86 24.78
CA ALA A 7 -35.44 3.13 23.54
C ALA A 7 -33.93 2.88 23.28
N PRO A 8 -33.56 1.78 22.60
CA PRO A 8 -32.17 1.39 22.46
C PRO A 8 -31.40 2.31 21.49
N LEU A 9 -30.25 2.79 21.96
CA LEU A 9 -29.14 3.24 21.13
C LEU A 9 -28.61 2.03 20.33
N GLN A 10 -28.73 2.05 19.01
CA GLN A 10 -27.98 1.13 18.14
C GLN A 10 -27.34 1.92 16.98
N ASN A 11 -26.03 2.09 17.11
CA ASN A 11 -25.12 2.52 16.04
C ASN A 11 -24.87 1.32 15.10
N GLU A 12 -25.80 1.02 14.21
CA GLU A 12 -25.52 0.10 13.10
C GLU A 12 -24.97 0.86 11.88
N PRO A 13 -24.03 0.27 11.13
CA PRO A 13 -23.51 0.85 9.88
C PRO A 13 -24.62 0.90 8.83
N VAL A 14 -25.08 2.11 8.49
CA VAL A 14 -26.20 2.30 7.54
C VAL A 14 -25.74 2.04 6.10
N LEU A 15 -26.21 0.93 5.51
CA LEU A 15 -26.04 0.57 4.10
C LEU A 15 -26.66 1.62 3.12
N PRO A 16 -26.11 1.79 1.90
CA PRO A 16 -26.61 2.69 0.83
C PRO A 16 -28.07 2.46 0.45
N SER A 17 -28.80 3.47 -0.06
CA SER A 17 -30.27 3.34 -0.28
C SER A 17 -30.69 2.12 -1.13
N ALA A 18 -29.99 1.80 -2.22
CA ALA A 18 -30.29 0.63 -3.05
C ALA A 18 -29.77 -0.69 -2.46
N LEU A 19 -28.63 -0.69 -1.75
CA LEU A 19 -28.10 -1.88 -1.06
C LEU A 19 -28.85 -2.18 0.25
N ARG A 20 -29.46 -1.16 0.85
CA ARG A 20 -30.37 -1.22 1.99
C ARG A 20 -31.78 -1.58 1.53
N GLU A 21 -32.21 -1.10 0.37
CA GLU A 21 -33.42 -1.60 -0.31
C GLU A 21 -33.28 -3.10 -0.62
N MET A 22 -32.09 -3.55 -1.07
CA MET A 22 -31.77 -4.99 -1.19
C MET A 22 -31.93 -5.74 0.14
N GLU A 23 -31.63 -5.12 1.27
CA GLU A 23 -31.74 -5.75 2.60
C GLU A 23 -33.18 -5.77 3.13
N LEU A 24 -33.92 -4.69 2.90
CA LEU A 24 -35.26 -4.48 3.48
C LEU A 24 -36.39 -5.12 2.66
N LEU A 25 -36.30 -5.18 1.33
CA LEU A 25 -37.40 -5.65 0.47
C LEU A 25 -37.43 -7.17 0.31
N ARG A 26 -38.03 -7.90 1.25
CA ARG A 26 -38.07 -9.39 1.20
C ARG A 26 -39.05 -10.00 0.17
N GLY A 27 -39.96 -9.20 -0.39
CA GLY A 27 -40.96 -9.63 -1.37
C GLY A 27 -40.45 -9.71 -2.81
N ASP A 28 -41.38 -9.80 -3.76
CA ASP A 28 -41.05 -9.70 -5.19
C ASP A 28 -40.72 -8.26 -5.57
N VAL A 29 -39.71 -8.13 -6.44
CA VAL A 29 -39.14 -6.84 -6.82
C VAL A 29 -39.29 -6.66 -8.33
N SER A 30 -39.61 -5.43 -8.73
CA SER A 30 -39.78 -5.09 -10.15
C SER A 30 -38.47 -5.25 -10.92
N ALA A 31 -38.56 -5.49 -12.24
CA ALA A 31 -37.38 -5.53 -13.12
C ALA A 31 -36.54 -4.24 -13.04
N GLY A 32 -37.18 -3.07 -12.93
CA GLY A 32 -36.48 -1.80 -12.75
C GLY A 32 -35.76 -1.68 -11.40
N THR A 33 -36.20 -2.38 -10.37
CA THR A 33 -35.48 -2.48 -9.08
C THR A 33 -34.24 -3.35 -9.22
N ILE A 34 -34.35 -4.51 -9.89
CA ILE A 34 -33.23 -5.42 -10.16
C ILE A 34 -32.13 -4.73 -11.00
N GLU A 35 -32.51 -3.91 -11.98
CA GLU A 35 -31.55 -3.15 -12.78
C GLU A 35 -30.77 -2.12 -11.93
N ARG A 36 -31.47 -1.33 -11.11
CA ARG A 36 -30.82 -0.38 -10.17
C ARG A 36 -29.88 -1.09 -9.21
N TRP A 37 -30.30 -2.24 -8.70
CA TRP A 37 -29.52 -3.09 -7.82
C TRP A 37 -28.25 -3.62 -8.49
N THR A 38 -28.36 -4.03 -9.76
CA THR A 38 -27.21 -4.47 -10.58
C THR A 38 -26.21 -3.34 -10.79
N VAL A 39 -26.66 -2.11 -11.04
CA VAL A 39 -25.79 -0.94 -11.18
C VAL A 39 -25.06 -0.64 -9.85
N ALA A 40 -25.78 -0.70 -8.73
CA ALA A 40 -25.19 -0.51 -7.40
C ALA A 40 -24.13 -1.58 -7.08
N TYR A 41 -24.41 -2.85 -7.39
CA TYR A 41 -23.44 -3.94 -7.22
C TYR A 41 -22.19 -3.74 -8.09
N LYS A 42 -22.34 -3.42 -9.38
CA LYS A 42 -21.20 -3.16 -10.28
C LYS A 42 -20.32 -2.02 -9.78
N GLN A 43 -20.91 -0.99 -9.18
CA GLN A 43 -20.15 0.09 -8.57
C GLN A 43 -19.42 -0.38 -7.30
N MET A 44 -20.08 -1.14 -6.44
CA MET A 44 -19.45 -1.77 -5.27
C MET A 44 -18.28 -2.70 -5.68
N SER A 45 -18.41 -3.45 -6.77
CA SER A 45 -17.32 -4.26 -7.34
C SER A 45 -16.14 -3.41 -7.82
N ARG A 46 -16.39 -2.25 -8.42
CA ARG A 46 -15.31 -1.31 -8.80
C ARG A 46 -14.63 -0.72 -7.57
N ASP A 47 -15.41 -0.34 -6.57
CA ASP A 47 -14.89 0.19 -5.32
C ASP A 47 -14.05 -0.86 -4.57
N ALA A 48 -14.47 -2.13 -4.60
CA ALA A 48 -13.70 -3.27 -4.11
C ALA A 48 -12.36 -3.42 -4.84
N GLN A 49 -12.34 -3.32 -6.18
CA GLN A 49 -11.09 -3.33 -6.96
C GLN A 49 -10.19 -2.14 -6.63
N ASP A 50 -10.79 -0.96 -6.46
CA ASP A 50 -10.11 0.29 -6.09
C ASP A 50 -9.43 0.21 -4.71
N ILE A 51 -9.96 -0.62 -3.81
CA ILE A 51 -9.34 -0.91 -2.51
C ILE A 51 -8.46 -2.16 -2.54
N GLY A 52 -8.14 -2.73 -3.71
CA GLY A 52 -7.18 -3.82 -3.86
C GLY A 52 -7.75 -5.23 -3.82
N ILE A 53 -9.08 -5.41 -3.84
CA ILE A 53 -9.69 -6.74 -4.00
C ILE A 53 -9.56 -7.18 -5.47
N PRO A 54 -8.88 -8.30 -5.78
CA PRO A 54 -8.68 -8.75 -7.14
C PRO A 54 -10.02 -9.02 -7.85
N ALA A 55 -10.16 -8.59 -9.10
CA ALA A 55 -11.37 -8.82 -9.89
C ALA A 55 -11.75 -10.31 -10.00
N SER A 56 -10.76 -11.21 -9.92
CA SER A 56 -10.95 -12.67 -10.00
C SER A 56 -11.67 -13.28 -8.80
N VAL A 57 -11.68 -12.60 -7.65
CA VAL A 57 -12.36 -13.07 -6.43
C VAL A 57 -13.70 -12.38 -6.20
N ILE A 58 -14.03 -11.36 -7.00
CA ILE A 58 -15.32 -10.67 -6.93
C ILE A 58 -16.38 -11.54 -7.62
N PRO A 59 -17.53 -11.82 -6.97
CA PRO A 59 -18.60 -12.61 -7.56
C PRO A 59 -19.05 -12.02 -8.90
N GLN A 60 -19.06 -12.87 -9.93
CA GLN A 60 -19.56 -12.49 -11.24
C GLN A 60 -21.06 -12.73 -11.30
N LEU A 61 -21.83 -11.72 -11.68
CA LEU A 61 -23.27 -11.85 -11.85
C LEU A 61 -23.61 -12.43 -13.23
N PRO A 62 -24.64 -13.29 -13.34
CA PRO A 62 -25.18 -13.70 -14.62
C PRO A 62 -25.82 -12.51 -15.38
N PRO A 63 -26.08 -12.63 -16.70
CA PRO A 63 -26.57 -11.52 -17.54
C PRO A 63 -27.89 -10.90 -17.05
N ASN A 64 -28.78 -11.71 -16.49
CA ASN A 64 -30.06 -11.30 -15.91
C ASN A 64 -30.15 -11.83 -14.47
N PRO A 65 -29.52 -11.16 -13.50
CA PRO A 65 -29.40 -11.69 -12.16
C PRO A 65 -30.74 -11.60 -11.41
N THR A 66 -31.06 -12.64 -10.67
CA THR A 66 -32.21 -12.66 -9.75
C THR A 66 -31.93 -11.82 -8.50
N LYS A 67 -33.00 -11.50 -7.76
CA LYS A 67 -32.90 -10.74 -6.50
C LYS A 67 -31.99 -11.42 -5.47
N ASP A 68 -32.01 -12.75 -5.41
CA ASP A 68 -31.27 -13.52 -4.42
C ASP A 68 -29.80 -13.70 -4.81
N GLU A 69 -29.50 -13.85 -6.10
CA GLU A 69 -28.12 -13.85 -6.62
C GLU A 69 -27.44 -12.50 -6.36
N LEU A 70 -28.14 -11.38 -6.58
CA LEU A 70 -27.64 -10.04 -6.28
C LEU A 70 -27.33 -9.85 -4.78
N ARG A 71 -28.18 -10.37 -3.90
CA ARG A 71 -27.97 -10.33 -2.45
C ARG A 71 -26.78 -11.17 -2.02
N GLN A 72 -26.68 -12.41 -2.50
CA GLN A 72 -25.57 -13.29 -2.18
C GLN A 72 -24.24 -12.69 -2.66
N ALA A 73 -24.22 -12.15 -3.89
CA ALA A 73 -23.06 -11.50 -4.44
C ALA A 73 -22.67 -10.24 -3.64
N ARG A 74 -23.65 -9.41 -3.25
CA ARG A 74 -23.45 -8.25 -2.37
C ARG A 74 -22.89 -8.69 -1.02
N ASP A 75 -23.50 -9.64 -0.33
CA ASP A 75 -23.10 -10.06 1.02
C ASP A 75 -21.74 -10.73 1.03
N HIS A 76 -21.42 -11.44 -0.03
CA HIS A 76 -20.07 -11.98 -0.22
C HIS A 76 -19.05 -10.85 -0.42
N LEU A 77 -19.33 -9.90 -1.31
CA LEU A 77 -18.44 -8.78 -1.57
C LEU A 77 -18.33 -7.84 -0.37
N ASP A 78 -19.41 -7.62 0.38
CA ASP A 78 -19.45 -6.82 1.60
C ASP A 78 -18.58 -7.47 2.67
N ARG A 79 -18.70 -8.79 2.87
CA ARG A 79 -17.79 -9.55 3.71
C ARG A 79 -16.35 -9.42 3.22
N MET A 80 -16.05 -9.50 1.93
CA MET A 80 -14.67 -9.30 1.45
C MET A 80 -14.14 -7.88 1.67
N MET A 81 -15.01 -6.87 1.61
CA MET A 81 -14.64 -5.48 1.86
C MET A 81 -14.41 -5.20 3.35
N HIS A 82 -15.08 -5.93 4.24
CA HIS A 82 -14.95 -5.79 5.70
C HIS A 82 -13.93 -6.77 6.29
N THR A 83 -13.86 -7.99 5.80
CA THR A 83 -12.91 -9.05 6.14
C THR A 83 -12.33 -9.63 4.84
N PRO A 84 -11.34 -8.96 4.23
CA PRO A 84 -10.74 -9.48 3.01
C PRO A 84 -10.18 -10.87 3.30
N PRO A 85 -10.47 -11.86 2.42
CA PRO A 85 -9.91 -13.18 2.59
C PRO A 85 -8.38 -13.05 2.70
N PRO A 86 -7.71 -13.92 3.48
CA PRO A 86 -6.26 -14.02 3.48
C PRO A 86 -5.80 -14.55 2.11
N SER A 87 -5.95 -13.72 1.08
CA SER A 87 -5.50 -14.01 -0.26
C SER A 87 -4.03 -13.66 -0.30
N PHE A 88 -3.22 -14.70 -0.21
CA PHE A 88 -1.79 -14.67 -0.50
C PHE A 88 -1.63 -14.46 -2.02
N ASN A 89 -1.97 -13.26 -2.50
CA ASN A 89 -2.00 -12.99 -3.93
C ASN A 89 -0.67 -12.36 -4.39
N TRP A 90 0.08 -13.15 -5.16
CA TRP A 90 1.41 -12.85 -5.71
C TRP A 90 1.42 -11.81 -6.85
N HIS A 91 0.31 -11.12 -7.12
CA HIS A 91 0.16 -10.31 -8.32
C HIS A 91 0.12 -8.81 -7.99
N GLY A 92 1.30 -8.16 -7.89
CA GLY A 92 1.39 -6.71 -8.05
C GLY A 92 2.43 -5.94 -7.24
N HIS A 93 3.19 -6.56 -6.35
CA HIS A 93 4.14 -5.84 -5.48
C HIS A 93 5.52 -6.48 -5.57
N HIS A 94 6.52 -5.73 -6.03
CA HIS A 94 7.87 -6.19 -6.33
C HIS A 94 8.72 -6.58 -5.09
N THR A 95 8.07 -6.88 -3.97
CA THR A 95 8.71 -7.14 -2.68
C THR A 95 7.89 -8.19 -1.93
N ILE A 96 8.54 -9.18 -1.29
CA ILE A 96 7.83 -10.11 -0.38
C ILE A 96 7.49 -9.38 0.92
N LEU A 97 8.31 -8.39 1.32
CA LEU A 97 7.82 -7.33 2.20
C LEU A 97 6.70 -6.58 1.51
N ARG A 98 5.60 -6.36 2.21
CA ARG A 98 4.42 -5.77 1.58
C ARG A 98 4.74 -4.32 1.18
N ASN A 99 4.51 -3.98 -0.09
CA ASN A 99 4.76 -2.64 -0.60
C ASN A 99 3.83 -1.63 0.09
N ALA A 100 4.40 -0.51 0.54
CA ALA A 100 3.65 0.56 1.21
C ALA A 100 2.51 1.18 0.38
N ILE A 101 2.51 1.01 -0.95
CA ILE A 101 1.44 1.49 -1.85
C ILE A 101 0.07 0.95 -1.43
N ASP A 102 0.02 -0.26 -0.87
CA ASP A 102 -1.21 -0.94 -0.43
C ASP A 102 -1.38 -0.94 1.10
N MET A 103 -0.55 -0.18 1.82
CA MET A 103 -0.52 -0.22 3.28
C MET A 103 -1.88 0.15 3.87
N VAL A 104 -2.53 1.23 3.40
CA VAL A 104 -3.81 1.69 3.98
C VAL A 104 -4.94 0.69 3.78
N THR A 105 -5.00 0.02 2.62
CA THR A 105 -5.93 -1.10 2.42
C THR A 105 -5.71 -2.18 3.47
N ARG A 106 -4.46 -2.56 3.72
CA ARG A 106 -4.11 -3.61 4.67
C ARG A 106 -4.32 -3.17 6.11
N LEU A 107 -4.14 -1.90 6.44
CA LEU A 107 -4.50 -1.34 7.74
C LEU A 107 -6.01 -1.41 7.98
N ARG A 108 -6.84 -1.25 6.94
CA ARG A 108 -8.29 -1.49 7.06
C ARG A 108 -8.58 -2.96 7.35
N SER A 109 -7.87 -3.88 6.71
CA SER A 109 -7.96 -5.32 7.00
C SER A 109 -7.53 -5.65 8.43
N PHE A 110 -6.42 -5.05 8.89
CA PHE A 110 -5.94 -5.16 10.27
C PHE A 110 -7.01 -4.69 11.25
N ASN A 111 -7.59 -3.52 11.01
CA ASN A 111 -8.64 -2.93 11.84
C ASN A 111 -9.94 -3.75 11.91
N ALA A 112 -10.15 -4.68 10.97
CA ALA A 112 -11.29 -5.58 10.98
C ALA A 112 -11.02 -6.90 11.70
N MET A 113 -9.75 -7.19 12.03
CA MET A 113 -9.40 -8.34 12.84
C MET A 113 -9.70 -8.04 14.32
N PRO A 114 -10.08 -9.06 15.13
CA PRO A 114 -10.06 -8.93 16.57
C PRO A 114 -8.60 -8.80 17.01
N THR A 115 -8.13 -7.57 17.25
CA THR A 115 -6.76 -7.30 17.71
C THR A 115 -6.78 -6.81 19.15
N ASP A 116 -5.72 -7.11 19.89
CA ASP A 116 -5.44 -6.46 21.16
C ASP A 116 -5.32 -4.93 20.97
N PRO A 117 -5.70 -4.10 21.96
CA PRO A 117 -5.74 -2.64 21.82
C PRO A 117 -4.34 -1.99 21.82
N GLU A 118 -3.30 -2.69 22.29
CA GLU A 118 -1.94 -2.14 22.35
C GLU A 118 -1.16 -2.36 21.06
N VAL A 119 -1.47 -1.57 20.04
CA VAL A 119 -0.71 -1.56 18.80
C VAL A 119 0.48 -0.61 18.91
N GLN A 120 1.67 -1.12 18.56
CA GLN A 120 2.90 -0.35 18.53
C GLN A 120 3.50 -0.35 17.13
N PHE A 121 4.19 0.72 16.78
CA PHE A 121 4.86 0.89 15.50
C PHE A 121 6.35 1.09 15.72
N GLN A 122 7.11 0.59 14.76
CA GLN A 122 8.53 0.87 14.65
C GLN A 122 8.86 1.12 13.18
N THR A 123 9.65 2.16 12.94
CA THR A 123 10.11 2.58 11.61
C THR A 123 11.60 2.38 11.48
N GLY A 124 12.10 2.23 10.26
CA GLY A 124 13.53 2.12 9.99
C GLY A 124 13.90 2.76 8.67
N ASP A 125 15.16 3.18 8.56
CA ASP A 125 15.77 3.72 7.34
C ASP A 125 17.02 2.91 6.99
N VAL A 126 17.14 2.52 5.71
CA VAL A 126 18.33 1.82 5.18
C VAL A 126 19.38 2.85 4.74
N SER A 127 20.15 3.36 5.71
CA SER A 127 20.95 4.57 5.52
C SER A 127 22.12 4.46 4.53
N ARG A 128 22.67 3.25 4.32
CA ARG A 128 23.91 3.06 3.52
C ARG A 128 23.72 2.48 2.11
N LEU A 129 22.47 2.28 1.69
CA LEU A 129 22.14 1.64 0.41
C LEU A 129 22.74 2.39 -0.80
N TYR A 130 22.66 3.72 -0.77
CA TYR A 130 23.05 4.58 -1.90
C TYR A 130 24.48 5.10 -1.83
N THR A 131 25.16 4.95 -0.69
CA THR A 131 26.44 5.62 -0.44
C THR A 131 27.60 4.67 -0.19
N ASN A 132 27.36 3.49 0.43
CA ASN A 132 28.46 2.62 0.89
C ASN A 132 28.35 1.18 0.38
N LEU A 133 27.27 0.84 -0.34
CA LEU A 133 27.08 -0.52 -0.85
C LEU A 133 28.17 -0.89 -1.87
N GLN A 134 28.80 -2.05 -1.69
CA GLN A 134 29.79 -2.55 -2.63
C GLN A 134 29.11 -2.97 -3.94
N LEU A 135 29.51 -2.34 -5.05
CA LEU A 135 28.87 -2.55 -6.36
C LEU A 135 28.98 -3.99 -6.86
N ILE A 136 30.08 -4.69 -6.51
CA ILE A 136 30.29 -6.09 -6.89
C ILE A 136 29.26 -6.99 -6.20
N ALA A 137 29.05 -6.81 -4.89
CA ALA A 137 28.06 -7.60 -4.12
C ALA A 137 26.63 -7.32 -4.60
N LEU A 138 26.33 -6.05 -4.90
CA LEU A 138 25.06 -5.64 -5.52
C LEU A 138 24.83 -6.35 -6.86
N LEU A 139 25.83 -6.29 -7.76
CA LEU A 139 25.74 -6.89 -9.09
C LEU A 139 25.56 -8.40 -9.00
N GLN A 140 26.36 -9.09 -8.18
CA GLN A 140 26.27 -10.53 -8.01
C GLN A 140 24.87 -10.95 -7.54
N ARG A 141 24.34 -10.30 -6.49
CA ARG A 141 23.00 -10.59 -5.97
C ARG A 141 21.90 -10.40 -7.02
N LEU A 142 21.98 -9.32 -7.81
CA LEU A 142 21.00 -9.08 -8.87
C LEU A 142 21.12 -10.10 -9.99
N VAL A 143 22.34 -10.43 -10.43
CA VAL A 143 22.57 -11.47 -11.44
C VAL A 143 22.04 -12.82 -10.98
N ASP A 144 22.24 -13.19 -9.71
CA ASP A 144 21.71 -14.43 -9.13
C ASP A 144 20.18 -14.44 -9.13
N LEU A 145 19.55 -13.32 -8.76
CA LEU A 145 18.09 -13.16 -8.82
C LEU A 145 17.57 -13.36 -10.24
N TYR A 146 18.15 -12.66 -11.21
CA TYR A 146 17.68 -12.74 -12.59
C TYR A 146 17.97 -14.09 -13.22
N THR A 147 19.08 -14.75 -12.88
CA THR A 147 19.35 -16.12 -13.31
C THR A 147 18.22 -17.05 -12.88
N LYS A 148 17.83 -17.02 -11.59
CA LYS A 148 16.70 -17.80 -11.07
C LYS A 148 15.36 -17.47 -11.76
N LEU A 149 15.15 -16.21 -12.14
CA LEU A 149 13.94 -15.81 -12.87
C LEU A 149 13.93 -16.37 -14.30
N PHE A 150 15.05 -16.31 -15.02
CA PHE A 150 15.15 -16.89 -16.36
C PHE A 150 15.02 -18.42 -16.31
N ASP A 151 15.66 -19.09 -15.35
CA ASP A 151 15.53 -20.53 -15.15
C ASP A 151 14.08 -20.95 -14.91
N LYS A 152 13.31 -20.12 -14.19
CA LYS A 152 11.91 -20.40 -13.85
C LYS A 152 10.92 -20.06 -14.95
N PHE A 153 11.13 -18.96 -15.67
CA PHE A 153 10.09 -18.39 -16.53
C PHE A 153 10.40 -18.45 -18.04
N GLY A 154 11.67 -18.54 -18.44
CA GLY A 154 12.02 -18.64 -19.86
C GLY A 154 13.43 -18.16 -20.19
N VAL A 155 13.90 -18.49 -21.38
CA VAL A 155 15.27 -18.21 -21.84
C VAL A 155 15.46 -16.77 -22.34
N ALA A 156 14.37 -16.06 -22.64
CA ALA A 156 14.38 -14.66 -23.07
C ALA A 156 13.11 -13.92 -22.62
N ILE A 157 13.18 -12.59 -22.57
CA ILE A 157 12.03 -11.72 -22.30
C ILE A 157 11.83 -10.73 -23.45
N LYS A 158 10.59 -10.65 -23.92
CA LYS A 158 10.14 -9.71 -24.94
C LYS A 158 9.46 -8.52 -24.26
N ILE A 159 10.01 -7.33 -24.45
CA ILE A 159 9.52 -6.07 -23.89
C ILE A 159 8.97 -5.21 -25.02
N PHE A 160 7.76 -4.66 -24.86
CA PHE A 160 7.10 -3.83 -25.86
C PHE A 160 7.26 -2.34 -25.54
N ASP A 161 7.27 -1.50 -26.57
CA ASP A 161 7.24 -0.03 -26.43
C ASP A 161 5.84 0.47 -26.01
N SER A 162 4.81 -0.37 -26.15
CA SER A 162 3.44 -0.03 -25.77
C SER A 162 3.28 0.06 -24.25
N PRO A 163 2.62 1.11 -23.73
CA PRO A 163 2.27 1.21 -22.31
C PRO A 163 1.19 0.21 -21.88
N THR A 164 0.50 -0.44 -22.82
CA THR A 164 -0.59 -1.39 -22.52
C THR A 164 -0.19 -2.85 -22.64
N LYS A 165 0.89 -3.15 -23.38
CA LYS A 165 1.37 -4.54 -23.56
C LYS A 165 2.33 -4.90 -22.43
N LYS A 166 2.07 -6.03 -21.79
CA LYS A 166 2.93 -6.57 -20.74
C LYS A 166 4.15 -7.28 -21.36
N PRO A 167 5.30 -7.29 -20.67
CA PRO A 167 6.42 -8.14 -21.05
C PRO A 167 6.01 -9.61 -21.15
N GLN A 168 6.62 -10.33 -22.08
CA GLN A 168 6.34 -11.74 -22.34
C GLN A 168 7.61 -12.58 -22.19
N TRP A 169 7.53 -13.64 -21.40
CA TRP A 169 8.59 -14.65 -21.35
C TRP A 169 8.54 -15.53 -22.59
N LEU A 170 9.72 -15.87 -23.12
CA LEU A 170 9.89 -16.76 -24.25
C LEU A 170 10.54 -18.05 -23.75
N SER A 171 9.89 -19.18 -23.99
CA SER A 171 10.42 -20.51 -23.65
C SER A 171 11.58 -20.94 -24.55
N THR A 172 11.65 -20.37 -25.75
CA THR A 172 12.73 -20.61 -26.72
C THR A 172 13.20 -19.30 -27.34
N TYR A 173 14.48 -19.23 -27.68
CA TYR A 173 15.08 -18.13 -28.42
C TYR A 173 16.20 -18.70 -29.29
N ILE A 174 16.15 -18.41 -30.60
CA ILE A 174 17.16 -18.88 -31.55
C ILE A 174 18.20 -17.75 -31.71
N PRO A 175 19.48 -18.00 -31.39
CA PRO A 175 20.56 -17.04 -31.66
C PRO A 175 20.55 -16.61 -33.14
N GLY A 176 20.64 -15.31 -33.39
CA GLY A 176 20.61 -14.74 -34.75
C GLY A 176 19.22 -14.29 -35.24
N GLN A 177 18.13 -14.58 -34.52
CA GLN A 177 16.83 -13.98 -34.80
C GLN A 177 16.85 -12.46 -34.53
N PRO A 178 16.03 -11.66 -35.25
CA PRO A 178 15.90 -10.23 -34.99
C PRO A 178 15.48 -9.97 -33.54
N ARG A 179 16.32 -9.24 -32.80
CA ARG A 179 16.04 -8.83 -31.42
C ARG A 179 15.02 -7.71 -31.31
N HIS A 180 14.78 -7.00 -32.41
CA HIS A 180 13.79 -5.95 -32.52
C HIS A 180 12.81 -6.28 -33.65
N GLY A 181 11.56 -5.90 -33.46
CA GLY A 181 10.53 -6.07 -34.47
C GLY A 181 9.26 -5.34 -34.11
N GLY A 182 8.24 -5.46 -34.97
CA GLY A 182 6.95 -4.78 -34.80
C GLY A 182 6.91 -3.37 -35.41
N ILE A 183 5.71 -2.78 -35.46
CA ILE A 183 5.44 -1.48 -36.05
C ILE A 183 4.66 -0.62 -35.05
N GLY A 184 4.97 0.68 -34.97
CA GLY A 184 4.27 1.60 -34.08
C GLY A 184 4.40 1.22 -32.60
N TYR A 185 3.27 1.07 -31.91
CA TYR A 185 3.21 0.65 -30.50
C TYR A 185 3.50 -0.84 -30.30
N ASP A 186 3.51 -1.64 -31.37
CA ASP A 186 3.83 -3.07 -31.31
C ASP A 186 5.32 -3.35 -31.44
N ARG A 187 6.13 -2.29 -31.50
CA ARG A 187 7.59 -2.40 -31.42
C ARG A 187 8.00 -3.10 -30.13
N TYR A 188 8.96 -4.00 -30.25
CA TYR A 188 9.48 -4.76 -29.13
C TYR A 188 10.99 -4.95 -29.22
N THR A 189 11.58 -5.24 -28.07
CA THR A 189 12.96 -5.68 -27.91
C THR A 189 13.00 -6.99 -27.10
N ILE A 190 13.81 -7.94 -27.54
CA ILE A 190 14.04 -9.21 -26.85
C ILE A 190 15.38 -9.13 -26.11
N PHE A 191 15.39 -9.51 -24.84
CA PHE A 191 16.58 -9.61 -24.00
C PHE A 191 16.78 -11.04 -23.51
N THR A 192 18.01 -11.54 -23.64
CA THR A 192 18.44 -12.77 -22.97
C THR A 192 18.99 -12.47 -21.57
N LEU A 193 19.31 -13.52 -20.80
CA LEU A 193 19.99 -13.36 -19.51
C LEU A 193 21.36 -12.67 -19.67
N ASP A 194 22.09 -12.99 -20.73
CA ASP A 194 23.40 -12.38 -20.98
C ASP A 194 23.29 -10.91 -21.33
N ASP A 195 22.27 -10.53 -22.13
CA ASP A 195 21.99 -9.11 -22.40
C ASP A 195 21.71 -8.35 -21.11
N LEU A 196 20.93 -8.95 -20.21
CA LEU A 196 20.61 -8.35 -18.92
C LEU A 196 21.86 -8.21 -18.03
N LYS A 197 22.74 -9.21 -17.99
CA LYS A 197 24.01 -9.15 -17.25
C LYS A 197 24.87 -7.98 -17.76
N VAL A 198 24.99 -7.80 -19.08
CA VAL A 198 25.71 -6.68 -19.67
C VAL A 198 25.08 -5.35 -19.28
N LEU A 199 23.76 -5.22 -19.41
CA LEU A 199 23.03 -3.99 -19.07
C LEU A 199 23.15 -3.62 -17.59
N LEU A 200 22.97 -4.59 -16.68
CA LEU A 200 23.11 -4.37 -15.24
C LEU A 200 24.54 -3.96 -14.88
N THR A 201 25.54 -4.65 -15.44
CA THR A 201 26.94 -4.31 -15.23
C THR A 201 27.24 -2.90 -15.70
N PHE A 202 26.71 -2.51 -16.86
CA PHE A 202 26.86 -1.15 -17.38
C PHE A 202 26.21 -0.12 -16.46
N ILE A 203 24.91 -0.25 -16.18
CA ILE A 203 24.12 0.69 -15.39
C ILE A 203 24.68 0.86 -13.97
N ILE A 204 25.17 -0.21 -13.35
CA ILE A 204 25.69 -0.16 -11.97
C ILE A 204 27.14 0.35 -11.95
N SER A 205 27.99 -0.11 -12.87
CA SER A 205 29.45 0.14 -12.80
C SER A 205 29.92 1.35 -13.59
N HIS A 206 29.05 1.99 -14.38
CA HIS A 206 29.38 3.13 -15.25
C HIS A 206 28.53 4.37 -14.90
N ASN A 207 28.39 4.65 -13.61
CA ASN A 207 27.77 5.87 -13.12
C ASN A 207 28.77 7.01 -13.06
N TYR A 208 28.61 7.97 -13.98
CA TYR A 208 29.42 9.18 -14.05
C TYR A 208 28.57 10.41 -13.72
N VAL A 209 29.10 11.29 -12.89
CA VAL A 209 28.48 12.56 -12.54
C VAL A 209 29.37 13.70 -13.00
N HIS A 210 28.76 14.71 -13.61
CA HIS A 210 29.44 15.94 -13.95
C HIS A 210 29.26 16.93 -12.80
N PHE A 211 30.36 17.30 -12.15
CA PHE A 211 30.36 18.27 -11.07
C PHE A 211 31.40 19.35 -11.35
N ALA A 212 30.94 20.60 -11.42
CA ALA A 212 31.72 21.73 -11.94
C ALA A 212 32.29 21.45 -13.33
N GLN A 213 33.60 21.33 -13.48
CA GLN A 213 34.29 21.02 -14.75
C GLN A 213 34.95 19.63 -14.73
N ARG A 214 34.47 18.73 -13.86
CA ARG A 214 35.05 17.40 -13.66
C ARG A 214 34.00 16.32 -13.90
N ILE A 215 34.44 15.23 -14.52
CA ILE A 215 33.69 13.98 -14.62
C ILE A 215 34.19 13.08 -13.49
N LEU A 216 33.31 12.71 -12.58
CA LEU A 216 33.60 11.82 -11.46
C LEU A 216 32.85 10.51 -11.65
N LYS A 217 33.50 9.39 -11.32
CA LYS A 217 32.88 8.07 -11.33
C LYS A 217 32.45 7.68 -9.92
N GLN A 218 31.20 7.30 -9.75
CA GLN A 218 30.74 6.70 -8.50
C GLN A 218 31.19 5.24 -8.44
N THR A 219 31.91 4.87 -7.39
CA THR A 219 32.50 3.53 -7.20
C THR A 219 31.83 2.72 -6.09
N GLN A 220 30.96 3.37 -5.29
CA GLN A 220 30.23 2.76 -4.18
C GLN A 220 28.80 3.30 -4.12
N GLY A 221 27.87 2.45 -3.71
CA GLY A 221 26.47 2.79 -3.56
C GLY A 221 25.70 2.89 -4.87
N ILE A 222 24.38 2.81 -4.78
CA ILE A 222 23.49 3.01 -5.94
C ILE A 222 23.41 4.51 -6.25
N ALA A 223 23.66 4.91 -7.49
CA ALA A 223 23.60 6.32 -7.89
C ALA A 223 22.19 6.89 -7.69
N MET A 224 22.05 7.95 -6.89
CA MET A 224 20.75 8.58 -6.66
C MET A 224 20.28 9.36 -7.90
N GLY A 225 18.97 9.35 -8.18
CA GLY A 225 18.37 10.13 -9.28
C GLY A 225 18.45 9.47 -10.67
N GLY A 226 19.12 8.32 -10.81
CA GLY A 226 19.08 7.53 -12.02
C GLY A 226 17.72 6.84 -12.23
N ASN A 227 17.28 6.73 -13.49
CA ASN A 227 15.98 6.11 -13.83
C ASN A 227 15.86 4.66 -13.33
N ALA A 228 16.98 3.92 -13.28
CA ALA A 228 17.01 2.53 -12.84
C ALA A 228 17.23 2.38 -11.31
N SER A 229 17.67 3.44 -10.63
CA SER A 229 18.24 3.33 -9.28
C SER A 229 17.25 2.81 -8.25
N VAL A 230 16.01 3.31 -8.28
CA VAL A 230 14.94 2.86 -7.38
C VAL A 230 14.61 1.37 -7.61
N TYR A 231 14.65 0.90 -8.85
CA TYR A 231 14.40 -0.50 -9.18
C TYR A 231 15.58 -1.40 -8.75
N VAL A 232 16.81 -0.95 -8.97
CA VAL A 232 18.03 -1.63 -8.53
C VAL A 232 18.03 -1.79 -7.00
N ALA A 233 17.75 -0.71 -6.26
CA ALA A 233 17.62 -0.70 -4.81
C ALA A 233 16.55 -1.69 -4.34
N ASN A 234 15.36 -1.60 -4.93
CA ASN A 234 14.24 -2.47 -4.58
C ASN A 234 14.55 -3.96 -4.82
N HIS A 235 15.09 -4.31 -5.99
CA HIS A 235 15.44 -5.70 -6.31
C HIS A 235 16.57 -6.22 -5.41
N PHE A 236 17.55 -5.38 -5.08
CA PHE A 236 18.64 -5.77 -4.20
C PHE A 236 18.13 -6.12 -2.80
N LEU A 237 17.37 -5.22 -2.16
CA LEU A 237 16.75 -5.49 -0.86
C LEU A 237 15.80 -6.68 -0.91
N PHE A 238 15.02 -6.77 -1.98
CA PHE A 238 14.12 -7.90 -2.23
C PHE A 238 14.84 -9.25 -2.22
N THR A 239 16.08 -9.35 -2.70
CA THR A 239 16.80 -10.63 -2.65
C THR A 239 17.04 -11.14 -1.22
N TYR A 240 17.20 -10.24 -0.25
CA TYR A 240 17.40 -10.58 1.16
C TYR A 240 16.08 -11.00 1.80
N GLU A 241 15.03 -10.26 1.53
CA GLU A 241 13.67 -10.59 1.96
C GLU A 241 13.24 -11.95 1.39
N LEU A 242 13.45 -12.18 0.09
CA LEU A 242 13.15 -13.43 -0.56
C LEU A 242 13.87 -14.60 0.09
N ALA A 243 15.15 -14.44 0.44
CA ALA A 243 15.90 -15.48 1.14
C ALA A 243 15.31 -15.76 2.53
N PHE A 244 15.01 -14.71 3.31
CA PHE A 244 14.39 -14.84 4.63
C PHE A 244 13.04 -15.57 4.57
N TYR A 245 12.11 -15.13 3.72
CA TYR A 245 10.80 -15.77 3.61
C TYR A 245 10.87 -17.17 3.01
N SER A 246 11.81 -17.44 2.10
CA SER A 246 12.01 -18.80 1.57
C SER A 246 12.46 -19.75 2.67
N GLN A 247 13.35 -19.30 3.56
CA GLN A 247 13.78 -20.06 4.73
C GLN A 247 12.59 -20.38 5.65
N LEU A 248 11.76 -19.38 5.97
CA LEU A 248 10.58 -19.59 6.81
C LEU A 248 9.60 -20.59 6.17
N GLN A 249 9.30 -20.40 4.88
CA GLN A 249 8.38 -21.27 4.15
C GLN A 249 8.88 -22.71 4.08
N GLN A 250 10.18 -22.91 3.87
CA GLN A 250 10.79 -24.23 3.86
C GLN A 250 10.64 -24.93 5.21
N LEU A 251 10.94 -24.23 6.32
CA LEU A 251 10.80 -24.77 7.67
C LEU A 251 9.37 -25.19 7.98
N VAL A 252 8.39 -24.34 7.65
CA VAL A 252 6.97 -24.67 7.81
C VAL A 252 6.58 -25.90 6.98
N ALA A 253 7.04 -25.97 5.73
CA ALA A 253 6.71 -27.08 4.83
C ALA A 253 7.32 -28.42 5.28
N THR A 254 8.45 -28.39 5.98
CA THR A 254 9.13 -29.61 6.48
C THR A 254 8.67 -30.04 7.88
N SER A 255 7.92 -29.21 8.60
CA SER A 255 7.47 -29.56 9.95
C SER A 255 6.31 -30.53 9.92
N THR A 256 6.41 -31.59 10.72
CA THR A 256 5.39 -32.64 10.85
C THR A 256 4.35 -32.35 11.93
N ASN A 257 4.61 -31.37 12.80
CA ASN A 257 3.76 -31.07 13.95
C ASN A 257 3.60 -29.56 14.18
N LEU A 258 3.02 -28.86 13.20
CA LEU A 258 2.76 -27.42 13.31
C LEU A 258 1.76 -27.14 14.43
N GLN A 259 2.26 -26.57 15.52
CA GLN A 259 1.43 -25.95 16.55
C GLN A 259 1.04 -24.53 16.11
N ILE A 260 -0.24 -24.20 16.20
CA ILE A 260 -0.79 -22.86 15.97
C ILE A 260 -1.21 -22.27 17.32
N LEU A 261 -0.67 -21.11 17.68
CA LEU A 261 -1.14 -20.34 18.82
C LEU A 261 -2.58 -19.90 18.56
N THR A 262 -3.48 -20.26 19.48
CA THR A 262 -4.85 -19.78 19.49
C THR A 262 -4.94 -18.31 19.94
N SER A 263 -3.87 -17.75 20.50
CA SER A 263 -3.73 -16.33 20.87
C SER A 263 -2.30 -15.82 20.66
N LEU A 264 -2.18 -14.60 20.12
CA LEU A 264 -0.88 -13.92 19.97
C LEU A 264 -0.35 -13.52 21.35
N PRO A 265 0.86 -13.95 21.76
CA PRO A 265 1.43 -13.51 23.02
C PRO A 265 1.94 -12.07 22.89
N ALA A 266 1.64 -11.23 23.88
CA ALA A 266 2.05 -9.82 23.92
C ALA A 266 3.58 -9.64 24.06
N THR A 267 4.27 -10.67 24.53
CA THR A 267 5.72 -10.73 24.71
C THR A 267 6.25 -12.08 24.23
N GLU A 268 7.55 -12.24 24.06
CA GLU A 268 8.13 -13.57 23.83
C GLU A 268 7.78 -14.51 25.00
N PRO A 269 7.20 -15.71 24.75
CA PRO A 269 7.16 -16.76 25.75
C PRO A 269 8.54 -17.04 26.34
N PRO A 270 8.68 -17.22 27.67
CA PRO A 270 9.99 -17.43 28.27
C PRO A 270 10.72 -18.70 27.78
N ASN A 271 10.01 -19.73 27.26
CA ASN A 271 10.59 -21.05 26.94
C ASN A 271 10.24 -21.56 25.51
N TRP A 272 10.32 -20.74 24.47
CA TRP A 272 10.02 -21.18 23.09
C TRP A 272 10.76 -22.48 22.66
N GLN A 273 11.99 -22.71 23.14
CA GLN A 273 12.86 -23.85 22.82
C GLN A 273 12.33 -25.18 23.34
N GLU A 274 11.65 -25.13 24.48
CA GLU A 274 11.03 -26.30 25.08
C GLU A 274 9.63 -26.56 24.52
N THR A 275 9.03 -25.54 23.88
CA THR A 275 7.61 -25.53 23.52
C THR A 275 7.37 -25.75 22.02
N TYR A 276 8.24 -25.23 21.15
CA TYR A 276 7.97 -25.16 19.70
C TYR A 276 9.15 -25.64 18.84
N ASP A 277 8.84 -26.41 17.80
CA ASP A 277 9.79 -26.74 16.74
C ASP A 277 10.05 -25.55 15.80
N SER A 278 11.12 -25.62 14.99
CA SER A 278 11.53 -24.53 14.10
C SER A 278 10.50 -24.16 13.03
N GLY A 279 9.65 -25.07 12.58
CA GLY A 279 8.58 -24.74 11.64
C GLY A 279 7.38 -24.09 12.32
N SER A 280 7.05 -24.47 13.56
CA SER A 280 6.13 -23.69 14.38
C SER A 280 6.65 -22.26 14.58
N VAL A 281 7.91 -22.10 14.98
CA VAL A 281 8.56 -20.78 15.09
C VAL A 281 8.48 -20.01 13.78
N ALA A 282 8.80 -20.65 12.65
CA ALA A 282 8.73 -20.02 11.34
C ALA A 282 7.32 -19.58 10.97
N LEU A 283 6.29 -20.36 11.31
CA LEU A 283 4.89 -19.99 11.11
C LEU A 283 4.53 -18.73 11.93
N TYR A 284 4.99 -18.63 13.17
CA TYR A 284 4.80 -17.42 13.97
C TYR A 284 5.51 -16.21 13.38
N LEU A 285 6.77 -16.36 12.96
CA LEU A 285 7.49 -15.28 12.31
C LEU A 285 6.76 -14.81 11.04
N LEU A 286 6.20 -15.72 10.23
CA LEU A 286 5.37 -15.33 9.08
C LEU A 286 4.16 -14.47 9.48
N ILE A 287 3.50 -14.77 10.60
CA ILE A 287 2.36 -14.01 11.12
C ILE A 287 2.78 -12.61 11.57
N PHE A 288 3.92 -12.46 12.26
CA PHE A 288 4.40 -11.15 12.73
C PHE A 288 4.99 -10.31 11.59
N PHE A 289 5.80 -10.91 10.73
CA PHE A 289 6.40 -10.24 9.57
C PHE A 289 5.39 -9.94 8.45
N GLN A 290 4.15 -10.43 8.53
CA GLN A 290 3.10 -10.03 7.59
C GLN A 290 2.74 -8.54 7.71
N TRP A 291 3.09 -7.89 8.82
CA TRP A 291 2.86 -6.47 9.07
C TRP A 291 4.12 -5.62 8.95
N LEU A 292 5.17 -6.19 8.34
CA LEU A 292 6.35 -5.47 7.91
C LEU A 292 6.14 -4.96 6.48
N PHE A 293 6.24 -3.65 6.32
CA PHE A 293 6.13 -2.94 5.05
C PHE A 293 7.46 -2.29 4.70
N ARG A 294 7.74 -2.22 3.41
CA ARG A 294 8.86 -1.46 2.88
C ARG A 294 8.42 -0.56 1.73
N TYR A 295 8.97 0.64 1.70
CA TYR A 295 8.94 1.54 0.56
C TYR A 295 10.35 1.96 0.22
N ILE A 296 10.95 1.33 -0.78
CA ILE A 296 12.33 1.58 -1.15
C ILE A 296 13.26 1.32 0.05
N ASP A 297 13.79 2.35 0.69
CA ASP A 297 14.67 2.34 1.84
C ASP A 297 13.95 2.56 3.19
N ASP A 298 12.68 3.00 3.16
CA ASP A 298 11.87 3.16 4.37
C ASP A 298 11.20 1.83 4.77
N ILE A 299 11.32 1.48 6.05
CA ILE A 299 10.71 0.28 6.66
C ILE A 299 9.71 0.72 7.75
N ILE A 300 8.58 0.02 7.85
CA ILE A 300 7.69 0.13 9.00
C ILE A 300 7.13 -1.23 9.38
N THR A 301 6.99 -1.47 10.68
CA THR A 301 6.32 -2.65 11.21
C THR A 301 5.25 -2.28 12.23
N ILE A 302 4.24 -3.15 12.32
CA ILE A 302 3.16 -3.07 13.31
C ILE A 302 3.32 -4.25 14.26
N THR A 303 3.51 -3.97 15.56
CA THR A 303 3.59 -4.95 16.66
C THR A 303 4.51 -6.15 16.36
N ASN A 304 5.67 -5.91 15.72
CA ASN A 304 6.64 -6.97 15.45
C ASN A 304 7.84 -6.86 16.39
N ILE A 305 7.77 -7.61 17.49
CA ILE A 305 8.82 -7.68 18.50
C ILE A 305 10.10 -8.36 18.00
N PHE A 306 10.02 -9.18 16.95
CA PHE A 306 11.14 -9.96 16.42
C PHE A 306 12.00 -9.18 15.42
N LEU A 307 11.52 -8.04 14.91
CA LEU A 307 12.22 -7.31 13.85
C LEU A 307 13.64 -6.93 14.28
N GLN A 308 13.84 -6.43 15.50
CA GLN A 308 15.14 -6.01 15.97
C GLN A 308 16.14 -7.18 16.05
N GLN A 309 15.69 -8.35 16.51
CA GLN A 309 16.53 -9.54 16.61
C GLN A 309 16.88 -10.11 15.23
N LEU A 310 15.89 -10.19 14.33
CA LEU A 310 16.02 -10.77 13.00
C LEU A 310 16.30 -9.75 11.90
N LEU A 311 16.75 -8.54 12.25
CA LEU A 311 17.05 -7.49 11.28
C LEU A 311 18.22 -7.87 10.38
N TYR A 312 19.26 -8.47 10.97
CA TYR A 312 20.50 -8.77 10.29
C TYR A 312 20.76 -10.27 10.17
N ASN A 313 21.33 -10.69 9.04
CA ASN A 313 21.60 -12.08 8.69
C ASN A 313 22.69 -12.77 9.53
N ASN A 314 23.49 -12.00 10.25
CA ASN A 314 24.44 -12.51 11.24
C ASN A 314 23.78 -12.82 12.59
N ASN A 315 22.54 -12.37 12.81
CA ASN A 315 21.72 -12.77 13.94
C ASN A 315 20.90 -14.00 13.56
N THR A 316 20.66 -14.86 14.56
CA THR A 316 19.77 -16.01 14.41
C THR A 316 18.75 -16.08 15.53
N PHE A 317 17.58 -16.63 15.22
CA PHE A 317 16.54 -16.99 16.16
C PHE A 317 16.05 -18.39 15.79
N TYR A 318 16.27 -19.39 16.65
CA TYR A 318 15.86 -20.78 16.37
C TYR A 318 16.45 -21.36 15.08
N GLY A 319 17.71 -21.00 14.77
CA GLY A 319 18.37 -21.39 13.52
C GLY A 319 17.90 -20.61 12.28
N ILE A 320 16.96 -19.67 12.45
CA ILE A 320 16.47 -18.78 11.40
C ILE A 320 17.38 -17.56 11.33
N SER A 321 17.98 -17.30 10.18
CA SER A 321 18.85 -16.13 10.00
C SER A 321 18.01 -14.88 9.75
N GLY A 322 18.50 -13.71 10.15
CA GLY A 322 17.81 -12.44 9.88
C GLY A 322 17.83 -12.01 8.41
N ILE A 323 17.23 -10.83 8.14
CA ILE A 323 16.92 -10.39 6.77
C ILE A 323 18.15 -9.83 6.06
N TYR A 324 18.68 -8.71 6.56
CA TYR A 324 19.60 -7.85 5.82
C TYR A 324 21.07 -8.11 6.18
N PRO A 325 22.03 -7.80 5.32
CA PRO A 325 23.44 -7.82 5.69
C PRO A 325 23.75 -6.62 6.61
N SER A 326 24.59 -6.82 7.62
CA SER A 326 24.95 -5.79 8.62
C SER A 326 25.52 -4.49 8.01
N GLU A 327 26.09 -4.59 6.82
CA GLU A 327 26.70 -3.52 6.04
C GLU A 327 25.68 -2.45 5.59
N LEU A 328 24.39 -2.80 5.51
CA LEU A 328 23.33 -1.87 5.13
C LEU A 328 23.00 -0.83 6.20
N GLN A 329 23.36 -1.09 7.47
CA GLN A 329 23.10 -0.22 8.63
C GLN A 329 21.69 0.39 8.65
N ILE A 330 20.78 -0.33 9.27
CA ILE A 330 19.38 0.07 9.44
C ILE A 330 19.20 0.64 10.83
N THR A 331 18.75 1.89 10.91
CA THR A 331 18.44 2.55 12.19
C THR A 331 16.95 2.45 12.44
N LEU A 332 16.57 1.65 13.44
CA LEU A 332 15.19 1.50 13.87
C LEU A 332 14.85 2.58 14.91
N SER A 333 13.64 3.14 14.81
CA SER A 333 13.06 3.97 15.85
C SER A 333 12.67 3.13 17.07
N THR A 334 12.46 3.79 18.20
CA THR A 334 11.81 3.16 19.36
C THR A 334 10.39 2.73 18.99
N LEU A 335 9.93 1.61 19.55
CA LEU A 335 8.53 1.20 19.47
C LEU A 335 7.65 2.25 20.16
N GLY A 336 6.56 2.64 19.51
CA GLY A 336 5.65 3.63 20.07
C GLY A 336 4.23 3.53 19.52
N PRO A 337 3.24 4.15 20.19
CA PRO A 337 1.84 4.12 19.77
C PRO A 337 1.57 5.02 18.56
N THR A 338 2.55 5.80 18.11
CA THR A 338 2.40 6.71 16.96
C THR A 338 3.72 6.82 16.21
N THR A 339 3.68 6.83 14.88
CA THR A 339 4.86 7.06 14.05
C THR A 339 4.49 7.70 12.71
N ASP A 340 5.46 8.39 12.11
CA ASP A 340 5.34 8.93 10.76
C ASP A 340 5.97 7.97 9.75
N PHE A 341 5.28 7.70 8.64
CA PHE A 341 5.80 6.87 7.56
C PHE A 341 5.33 7.42 6.21
N LEU A 342 6.28 7.80 5.36
CA LEU A 342 6.02 8.47 4.08
C LEU A 342 5.17 9.75 4.26
N ASP A 343 3.93 9.72 3.74
CA ASP A 343 2.97 10.82 3.73
C ASP A 343 1.88 10.67 4.81
N ILE A 344 2.03 9.73 5.74
CA ILE A 344 1.03 9.48 6.80
C ILE A 344 1.63 9.41 8.20
N THR A 345 0.83 9.79 9.19
CA THR A 345 1.07 9.48 10.60
C THR A 345 0.13 8.34 10.97
N LEU A 346 0.69 7.28 11.54
CA LEU A 346 -0.02 6.13 12.09
C LEU A 346 -0.16 6.31 13.60
N SER A 347 -1.35 6.04 14.13
CA SER A 347 -1.61 6.16 15.57
C SER A 347 -2.48 5.00 16.06
N SER A 348 -2.09 4.39 17.18
CA SER A 348 -2.96 3.48 17.93
C SER A 348 -4.10 4.30 18.53
N LYS A 349 -5.34 3.84 18.36
CA LYS A 349 -6.54 4.46 18.94
C LYS A 349 -7.03 3.57 20.08
N ASN A 350 -6.86 4.05 21.31
CA ASN A 350 -7.44 3.42 22.49
C ASN A 350 -8.90 3.87 22.63
N GLY A 351 -9.87 2.96 22.47
CA GLY A 351 -11.28 3.26 22.76
C GLY A 351 -12.25 2.15 22.36
N ASN A 352 -13.29 1.95 23.19
CA ASN A 352 -14.36 0.98 22.93
C ASN A 352 -15.07 1.30 21.59
N GLY A 353 -14.86 0.45 20.59
CA GLY A 353 -15.56 0.51 19.30
C GLY A 353 -14.91 1.36 18.20
N SER A 354 -13.71 1.93 18.43
CA SER A 354 -12.93 2.57 17.36
C SER A 354 -11.96 1.58 16.71
N PRO A 355 -11.66 1.71 15.40
CA PRO A 355 -10.62 0.90 14.78
C PRO A 355 -9.30 1.11 15.52
N PRO A 356 -8.54 0.04 15.82
CA PRO A 356 -7.31 0.12 16.62
C PRO A 356 -6.25 1.02 15.96
N LEU A 357 -6.30 1.22 14.63
CA LEU A 357 -5.37 2.08 13.91
C LEU A 357 -6.02 3.25 13.19
N GLY A 358 -5.52 4.45 13.49
CA GLY A 358 -5.78 5.69 12.76
C GLY A 358 -4.65 6.04 11.80
N THR A 359 -5.00 6.73 10.72
CA THR A 359 -4.04 7.39 9.83
C THR A 359 -4.44 8.84 9.62
N THR A 360 -3.47 9.74 9.71
CA THR A 360 -3.63 11.15 9.38
C THR A 360 -2.58 11.55 8.34
N PHE A 361 -2.77 12.69 7.68
CA PHE A 361 -1.83 13.15 6.67
C PHE A 361 -0.60 13.77 7.33
N TYR A 362 0.57 13.18 7.10
CA TYR A 362 1.83 13.71 7.59
C TYR A 362 2.46 14.66 6.57
N ASN A 363 3.17 15.66 7.07
CA ASN A 363 3.96 16.56 6.26
C ASN A 363 5.28 16.82 6.95
N LYS A 364 6.39 16.32 6.40
CA LYS A 364 7.73 16.57 6.98
C LYS A 364 7.99 18.06 7.22
N PHE A 365 7.46 18.94 6.36
CA PHE A 365 7.61 20.39 6.50
C PHE A 365 6.76 21.01 7.61
N SER A 366 5.90 20.29 8.33
CA SER A 366 5.24 20.82 9.53
C SER A 366 6.11 20.74 10.77
N LYS A 367 7.28 20.08 10.70
CA LYS A 367 8.21 20.03 11.84
C LYS A 367 8.78 21.42 12.19
N PRO A 368 8.99 21.73 13.48
CA PRO A 368 9.52 23.01 13.94
C PRO A 368 10.85 23.40 13.29
N GLU A 369 11.72 22.43 13.03
CA GLU A 369 13.03 22.61 12.37
C GLU A 369 12.93 23.25 10.98
N PHE A 370 11.80 23.08 10.29
CA PHE A 370 11.57 23.71 8.99
C PHE A 370 10.79 25.01 9.08
N ALA A 371 10.40 25.49 10.27
CA ALA A 371 9.52 26.65 10.42
C ALA A 371 10.06 27.92 9.73
N ALA A 372 11.38 28.11 9.74
CA ALA A 372 12.06 29.24 9.12
C ALA A 372 12.13 29.19 7.58
N LEU A 373 11.85 28.04 6.96
CA LEU A 373 11.92 27.91 5.50
C LEU A 373 10.67 28.49 4.84
N SER A 374 10.88 29.38 3.86
CA SER A 374 9.82 29.85 2.98
C SER A 374 9.33 28.68 2.10
N LYS A 375 8.12 28.20 2.36
CA LYS A 375 7.56 27.00 1.70
C LYS A 375 6.52 27.39 0.66
N THR A 376 6.78 27.00 -0.59
CA THR A 376 5.76 27.06 -1.66
C THR A 376 5.32 25.65 -2.02
N ARG A 377 4.29 25.16 -1.32
CA ARG A 377 3.70 23.84 -1.58
C ARG A 377 2.79 23.83 -2.82
N TYR A 378 2.05 24.91 -3.01
CA TYR A 378 1.16 25.09 -4.14
C TYR A 378 1.52 26.35 -4.90
N VAL A 379 1.51 26.22 -6.22
CA VAL A 379 1.75 27.33 -7.14
C VAL A 379 0.64 28.37 -7.00
N HIS A 380 1.00 29.65 -7.04
CA HIS A 380 0.02 30.74 -6.95
C HIS A 380 -0.95 30.68 -8.14
N ASN A 381 -2.21 31.07 -7.93
CA ASN A 381 -3.23 31.03 -8.98
C ASN A 381 -2.86 31.94 -10.18
N SER A 382 -2.14 33.04 -9.94
CA SER A 382 -1.62 33.93 -10.99
C SER A 382 -0.33 33.46 -11.67
N SER A 383 0.22 32.29 -11.33
CA SER A 383 1.42 31.77 -12.00
C SER A 383 1.19 31.48 -13.48
N ASN A 384 2.28 31.51 -14.26
CA ASN A 384 2.30 31.25 -15.71
C ASN A 384 2.01 29.77 -16.08
N LEU A 385 1.73 28.91 -15.10
CA LEU A 385 1.33 27.53 -15.35
C LEU A 385 -0.08 27.45 -15.94
N ALA A 386 -0.28 26.47 -16.80
CA ALA A 386 -1.57 26.21 -17.43
C ALA A 386 -2.67 26.04 -16.36
N ARG A 387 -3.84 26.64 -16.60
CA ARG A 387 -4.98 26.60 -15.67
C ARG A 387 -5.40 25.18 -15.30
N ARG A 388 -5.34 24.24 -16.25
CA ARG A 388 -5.65 22.81 -16.00
C ARG A 388 -4.75 22.18 -14.94
N ILE A 389 -3.46 22.54 -14.88
CA ILE A 389 -2.53 22.03 -13.86
C ILE A 389 -2.94 22.56 -12.48
N LYS A 390 -3.25 23.86 -12.40
CA LYS A 390 -3.67 24.54 -11.17
C LYS A 390 -5.00 23.99 -10.63
N ASP A 391 -6.00 23.83 -11.50
CA ASP A 391 -7.32 23.31 -11.12
C ASP A 391 -7.27 21.84 -10.67
N ASN A 392 -6.27 21.08 -11.13
CA ASN A 392 -6.09 19.68 -10.77
C ASN A 392 -5.36 19.47 -9.43
N ILE A 393 -4.82 20.51 -8.79
CA ILE A 393 -4.14 20.37 -7.49
C ILE A 393 -5.09 19.78 -6.45
N LEU A 394 -6.31 20.34 -6.33
CA LEU A 394 -7.31 19.83 -5.38
C LEU A 394 -7.70 18.38 -5.70
N THR A 395 -7.84 18.04 -6.99
CA THR A 395 -8.15 16.66 -7.40
C THR A 395 -7.04 15.69 -7.02
N GLY A 396 -5.78 16.01 -7.31
CA GLY A 396 -4.65 15.18 -6.92
C GLY A 396 -4.56 15.00 -5.40
N ARG A 397 -4.73 16.09 -4.64
CA ARG A 397 -4.73 16.04 -3.18
C ARG A 397 -5.91 15.25 -2.61
N PHE A 398 -7.10 15.38 -3.19
CA PHE A 398 -8.27 14.58 -2.80
C PHE A 398 -8.00 13.08 -2.94
N HIS A 399 -7.44 12.64 -4.07
CA HIS A 399 -7.13 11.22 -4.26
C HIS A 399 -6.03 10.73 -3.31
N ALA A 400 -5.01 11.55 -3.03
CA ALA A 400 -3.99 11.22 -2.05
C ALA A 400 -4.59 11.05 -0.65
N LEU A 401 -5.40 12.02 -0.19
CA LEU A 401 -6.06 11.97 1.12
C LEU A 401 -7.02 10.78 1.24
N ARG A 402 -7.85 10.50 0.22
CA ARG A 402 -8.80 9.37 0.27
C ARG A 402 -8.09 8.01 0.39
N ARG A 403 -6.92 7.88 -0.24
CA ARG A 403 -6.13 6.65 -0.25
C ARG A 403 -5.38 6.46 1.05
N ASN A 404 -4.92 7.55 1.65
CA ASN A 404 -3.98 7.51 2.77
C ASN A 404 -4.64 7.66 4.15
N ILE A 405 -5.88 8.14 4.22
CA ILE A 405 -6.59 8.36 5.48
C ILE A 405 -7.68 7.31 5.67
N THR A 406 -7.75 6.71 6.86
CA THR A 406 -8.67 5.62 7.23
C THR A 406 -9.99 6.10 7.81
N ASP A 407 -10.05 7.32 8.37
CA ASP A 407 -11.27 7.85 9.00
C ASP A 407 -11.75 9.18 8.40
N ARG A 408 -13.07 9.40 8.48
CA ARG A 408 -13.74 10.56 7.90
C ARG A 408 -13.29 11.89 8.52
N ASN A 409 -13.11 11.94 9.84
CA ASN A 409 -12.83 13.20 10.52
C ASN A 409 -11.44 13.72 10.14
N SER A 410 -10.44 12.84 10.18
CA SER A 410 -9.07 13.12 9.73
C SER A 410 -9.05 13.55 8.25
N PHE A 411 -9.88 12.93 7.41
CA PHE A 411 -10.01 13.30 6.00
C PHE A 411 -10.59 14.70 5.81
N CYS A 412 -11.67 15.03 6.53
CA CYS A 412 -12.29 16.34 6.49
C CYS A 412 -11.32 17.44 6.94
N GLN A 413 -10.59 17.20 8.05
CA GLN A 413 -9.58 18.13 8.56
C GLN A 413 -8.43 18.34 7.56
N ALA A 414 -7.87 17.27 7.00
CA ALA A 414 -6.80 17.37 6.02
C ALA A 414 -7.26 18.07 4.72
N THR A 415 -8.50 17.83 4.29
CA THR A 415 -9.11 18.49 3.12
C THR A 415 -9.30 19.97 3.37
N ALA A 416 -9.79 20.35 4.55
CA ALA A 416 -9.90 21.74 4.98
C ALA A 416 -8.54 22.45 4.92
N LEU A 417 -7.47 21.85 5.47
CA LEU A 417 -6.13 22.42 5.42
C LEU A 417 -5.63 22.64 3.97
N VAL A 418 -5.90 21.72 3.05
CA VAL A 418 -5.56 21.88 1.63
C VAL A 418 -6.31 23.06 1.02
N ILE A 419 -7.63 23.17 1.27
CA ILE A 419 -8.45 24.27 0.74
C ILE A 419 -7.98 25.61 1.31
N ALA A 420 -7.72 25.72 2.61
CA ALA A 420 -7.21 26.94 3.24
C ALA A 420 -5.88 27.40 2.62
N GLN A 421 -4.97 26.45 2.35
CA GLN A 421 -3.70 26.74 1.69
C GLN A 421 -3.88 27.21 0.25
N LEU A 422 -4.85 26.66 -0.49
CA LEU A 422 -5.16 27.11 -1.85
C LEU A 422 -5.82 28.49 -1.86
N ILE A 423 -6.75 28.78 -0.95
CA ILE A 423 -7.36 30.12 -0.83
C ILE A 423 -6.28 31.17 -0.57
N ARG A 424 -5.34 30.90 0.35
CA ARG A 424 -4.17 31.76 0.60
C ARG A 424 -3.26 31.97 -0.62
N ARG A 425 -3.33 31.09 -1.62
CA ARG A 425 -2.59 31.19 -2.89
C ARG A 425 -3.42 31.80 -4.02
N GLY A 426 -4.53 32.47 -3.68
CA GLY A 426 -5.37 33.22 -4.62
C GLY A 426 -6.36 32.37 -5.41
N TYR A 427 -6.63 31.13 -4.99
CA TYR A 427 -7.64 30.28 -5.63
C TYR A 427 -9.05 30.67 -5.18
N ASN A 428 -10.00 30.63 -6.11
CA ASN A 428 -11.39 30.98 -5.80
C ASN A 428 -12.08 29.88 -4.99
N GLU A 429 -12.46 30.21 -3.76
CA GLU A 429 -13.14 29.32 -2.81
C GLU A 429 -14.36 28.61 -3.42
N ARG A 430 -15.29 29.36 -4.04
CA ARG A 430 -16.50 28.79 -4.66
C ARG A 430 -16.19 27.77 -5.74
N ARG A 431 -15.06 27.88 -6.44
CA ARG A 431 -14.61 26.89 -7.44
C ARG A 431 -14.03 25.65 -6.77
N LEU A 432 -13.23 25.82 -5.70
CA LEU A 432 -12.67 24.72 -4.93
C LEU A 432 -13.78 23.84 -4.33
N PHE A 433 -14.78 24.43 -3.68
CA PHE A 433 -15.89 23.66 -3.10
C PHE A 433 -16.76 22.98 -4.15
N ARG A 434 -17.05 23.63 -5.29
CA ARG A 434 -17.75 22.98 -6.42
C ARG A 434 -16.97 21.78 -6.94
N ARG A 435 -15.64 21.86 -6.99
CA ARG A 435 -14.78 20.76 -7.41
C ARG A 435 -14.76 19.63 -6.38
N LEU A 436 -14.63 19.95 -5.08
CA LEU A 436 -14.73 18.97 -4.00
C LEU A 436 -16.07 18.23 -4.04
N PHE A 437 -17.18 18.97 -4.19
CA PHE A 437 -18.51 18.37 -4.30
C PHE A 437 -18.61 17.39 -5.47
N LYS A 438 -18.11 17.77 -6.66
CA LYS A 438 -18.06 16.86 -7.82
C LYS A 438 -17.21 15.61 -7.54
N LEU A 439 -16.09 15.73 -6.84
CA LEU A 439 -15.25 14.59 -6.47
C LEU A 439 -15.99 13.66 -5.49
N LEU A 440 -16.66 14.22 -4.48
CA LEU A 440 -17.50 13.44 -3.56
C LEU A 440 -18.68 12.75 -4.25
N GLN A 441 -19.22 13.33 -5.32
CA GLN A 441 -20.21 12.68 -6.18
C GLN A 441 -19.62 11.50 -6.97
N THR A 442 -18.37 11.60 -7.41
CA THR A 442 -17.66 10.49 -8.06
C THR A 442 -17.34 9.36 -7.10
N TYR A 443 -17.17 9.66 -5.80
CA TYR A 443 -16.85 8.69 -4.76
C TYR A 443 -17.91 8.64 -3.65
N PRO A 444 -19.14 8.20 -3.98
CA PRO A 444 -20.25 8.25 -3.03
C PRO A 444 -20.04 7.32 -1.81
N TYR A 445 -19.22 6.28 -1.92
CA TYR A 445 -18.97 5.30 -0.84
C TYR A 445 -17.73 5.62 0.01
N LEU A 446 -17.21 6.84 -0.08
CA LEU A 446 -16.07 7.27 0.72
C LEU A 446 -16.41 7.17 2.23
N TYR A 447 -15.70 6.31 2.97
CA TYR A 447 -15.95 5.99 4.37
C TYR A 447 -17.38 5.48 4.64
N THR A 448 -17.79 4.46 3.87
CA THR A 448 -18.93 3.55 4.11
C THR A 448 -20.35 4.16 4.09
N HIS A 449 -20.55 5.36 3.53
CA HIS A 449 -21.90 5.92 3.43
C HIS A 449 -22.22 6.56 2.07
N ALA A 450 -22.90 5.83 1.18
CA ALA A 450 -23.49 6.43 -0.02
C ALA A 450 -24.86 7.04 0.26
N SER A 451 -24.84 8.32 0.62
CA SER A 451 -26.03 9.16 0.62
C SER A 451 -25.66 10.61 0.31
N ARG A 452 -26.58 11.37 -0.30
CA ARG A 452 -26.42 12.83 -0.46
C ARG A 452 -26.16 13.50 0.88
N SER A 453 -26.69 12.96 1.99
CA SER A 453 -26.45 13.49 3.33
C SER A 453 -25.02 13.24 3.82
N THR A 454 -24.34 12.16 3.42
CA THR A 454 -22.90 11.97 3.70
C THR A 454 -22.05 13.03 3.03
N GLN A 455 -22.30 13.29 1.75
CA GLN A 455 -21.55 14.30 0.99
C GLN A 455 -21.75 15.68 1.62
N GLN A 456 -22.99 16.01 1.99
CA GLN A 456 -23.31 17.25 2.72
C GLN A 456 -22.65 17.30 4.09
N ARG A 457 -22.60 16.19 4.84
CA ARG A 457 -21.89 16.11 6.13
C ARG A 457 -20.39 16.32 5.99
N ILE A 458 -19.75 15.70 5.00
CA ILE A 458 -18.31 15.91 4.71
C ILE A 458 -18.09 17.38 4.35
N MET A 459 -18.91 17.95 3.46
CA MET A 459 -18.81 19.36 3.08
C MET A 459 -18.98 20.28 4.30
N HIS A 460 -19.97 20.02 5.16
CA HIS A 460 -20.22 20.79 6.38
C HIS A 460 -19.03 20.70 7.35
N GLN A 461 -18.50 19.50 7.58
CA GLN A 461 -17.34 19.29 8.45
C GLN A 461 -16.09 20.00 7.89
N VAL A 462 -15.84 19.90 6.58
CA VAL A 462 -14.73 20.63 5.93
C VAL A 462 -14.88 22.14 6.12
N THR A 463 -16.09 22.68 5.95
CA THR A 463 -16.36 24.10 6.18
C THR A 463 -16.15 24.50 7.64
N ALA A 464 -16.62 23.69 8.60
CA ALA A 464 -16.43 23.93 10.03
C ALA A 464 -14.94 23.98 10.41
N PHE A 465 -14.15 23.00 9.95
CA PHE A 465 -12.70 23.00 10.17
C PHE A 465 -12.00 24.19 9.48
N LEU A 466 -12.47 24.61 8.30
CA LEU A 466 -11.95 25.80 7.62
C LEU A 466 -12.18 27.06 8.45
N THR A 467 -13.36 27.22 9.05
CA THR A 467 -13.68 28.38 9.89
C THR A 467 -12.84 28.40 11.16
N GLU A 468 -12.65 27.25 11.82
CA GLU A 468 -11.82 27.13 13.03
C GLU A 468 -10.34 27.45 12.81
N ASN A 469 -9.82 27.18 11.60
CA ASN A 469 -8.40 27.42 11.26
C ASN A 469 -8.15 28.77 10.55
N SER A 470 -9.20 29.57 10.35
CA SER A 470 -9.11 30.91 9.73
C SER A 470 -9.16 32.05 10.75
N SER A 471 -9.63 31.75 11.97
CA SER A 471 -9.39 32.51 13.20
C SER A 471 -8.01 32.18 13.78
#